data_AF-A0A3N4L944-F1
#
_entry.id   AF-A0A3N4L944-F1
#
_cell.length_a   1.000
_cell.length_b   1.000
_cell.length_c   1.000
_cell.angle_alpha   90.00
_cell.angle_beta   90.00
_cell.angle_gamma   90.00
#
_symmetry.space_group_name_H-M   'P 1'
#
loop_
_entity.id
_entity.type
_entity.pdbx_description
1 polymer ?
#
loop_
_entity_poly.entity_id
_entity_poly.type
_entity_poly.pdbx_seq_one_letter_code
_entity_poly.pdbx_strand_id
1 'polypeptide(L)'
;MPDIIWSANKTSFTYQGDTFSIPLFRSLVQNLIAKGERLLNDCLITAESDPFASLSVNEAQFLERIKENPAEGTNGYSFLSDHRNNWLQPLQQAVLEAILGSTKLKEKYLTCQKDGNILWKVNFIKFYTSLVDRLLEVLLLLIHISGGQPARSPEILDLTLWNSPTRRRNLHVIDGRVMVITRYHKSMHRTDKAKVISRFLPVNVSALLL
;
A
#
# COMPACT_ATOMS: atom_id res chain seq x y z
N MET A 1 -31.41 19.70 -5.91
CA MET A 1 -31.06 20.26 -4.59
C MET A 1 -29.84 19.50 -4.08
N PRO A 2 -29.01 20.03 -3.16
CA PRO A 2 -28.00 19.21 -2.51
C PRO A 2 -28.69 18.11 -1.70
N ASP A 3 -28.43 16.85 -2.03
CA ASP A 3 -29.03 15.65 -1.39
C ASP A 3 -28.43 15.34 0.00
N ILE A 4 -27.67 16.28 0.59
CA ILE A 4 -26.99 16.11 1.86
C ILE A 4 -27.53 17.15 2.84
N ILE A 5 -28.19 16.67 3.90
CA ILE A 5 -28.75 17.52 4.97
C ILE A 5 -27.96 17.27 6.26
N TRP A 6 -27.29 18.30 6.78
CA TRP A 6 -26.54 18.21 8.02
C TRP A 6 -27.42 18.40 9.24
N SER A 7 -27.12 17.67 10.32
CA SER A 7 -27.71 17.94 11.64
C SER A 7 -27.26 19.30 12.17
N ALA A 8 -28.08 19.94 13.00
CA ALA A 8 -27.78 21.28 13.55
C ALA A 8 -26.46 21.34 14.34
N ASN A 9 -26.10 20.24 15.01
CA ASN A 9 -24.85 20.09 15.75
C ASN A 9 -23.66 19.61 14.89
N LYS A 10 -23.85 19.40 13.58
CA LYS A 10 -22.83 18.95 12.62
C LYS A 10 -22.17 17.60 12.97
N THR A 11 -22.86 16.74 13.73
CA THR A 11 -22.36 15.40 14.09
C THR A 11 -22.85 14.31 13.15
N SER A 12 -23.85 14.59 12.30
CA SER A 12 -24.38 13.66 11.32
C SER A 12 -24.89 14.38 10.07
N PHE A 13 -25.06 13.62 8.98
CA PHE A 13 -25.73 14.07 7.78
C PHE A 13 -26.63 12.97 7.21
N THR A 14 -27.70 13.36 6.53
CA THR A 14 -28.60 12.46 5.82
C THR A 14 -28.35 12.55 4.31
N TYR A 15 -28.19 11.41 3.65
CA TYR A 15 -28.02 11.29 2.20
C TYR A 15 -28.92 10.15 1.70
N GLN A 16 -29.78 10.44 0.72
CA GLN A 16 -30.72 9.45 0.13
C GLN A 16 -31.58 8.69 1.16
N GLY A 17 -31.94 9.33 2.27
CA GLY A 17 -32.74 8.73 3.35
C GLY A 17 -31.92 8.06 4.45
N ASP A 18 -30.65 7.78 4.21
CA ASP A 18 -29.74 7.19 5.20
C ASP A 18 -29.03 8.26 6.02
N THR A 19 -28.91 8.05 7.33
CA THR A 19 -28.23 8.99 8.24
C THR A 19 -26.87 8.44 8.66
N PHE A 20 -25.82 9.21 8.40
CA PHE A 20 -24.43 8.88 8.71
C PHE A 20 -23.91 9.81 9.81
N SER A 21 -23.24 9.24 10.82
CA SER A 21 -22.62 10.01 11.88
C SER A 21 -21.12 10.19 11.63
N ILE A 22 -20.55 11.31 12.09
CA ILE A 22 -19.09 11.53 12.05
C ILE A 22 -18.34 10.45 12.85
N PRO A 23 -18.80 10.00 14.05
CA PRO A 23 -18.22 8.85 14.73
C PRO A 23 -18.21 7.57 13.89
N LEU A 24 -19.28 7.31 13.12
CA LEU A 24 -19.35 6.15 12.20
C LEU A 24 -18.29 6.25 11.09
N PHE A 25 -18.02 7.45 10.56
CA PHE A 25 -16.96 7.64 9.58
C PHE A 25 -15.57 7.38 10.18
N ARG A 26 -15.32 7.80 11.43
CA ARG A 26 -14.06 7.51 12.13
C ARG A 26 -13.88 6.01 12.39
N SER A 27 -14.93 5.33 12.84
CA SER A 27 -14.87 3.88 13.05
C SER A 27 -14.68 3.12 11.74
N LEU A 28 -15.25 3.59 10.63
CA LEU A 28 -15.00 3.04 9.30
C LEU A 28 -13.50 3.05 8.94
N VAL A 29 -12.83 4.18 9.12
CA VAL A 29 -11.38 4.29 8.84
C VAL A 29 -10.57 3.33 9.71
N GLN A 30 -10.87 3.28 11.01
CA GLN A 30 -10.21 2.36 11.95
C GLN A 30 -10.45 0.89 11.57
N ASN A 31 -11.68 0.53 11.19
CA ASN A 31 -12.02 -0.81 10.74
C ASN A 31 -11.31 -1.19 9.44
N LEU A 32 -11.13 -0.24 8.51
CA LEU A 32 -10.38 -0.46 7.28
C LEU A 32 -8.90 -0.70 7.56
N ILE A 33 -8.29 0.06 8.48
CA ILE A 33 -6.90 -0.18 8.92
C ILE A 33 -6.77 -1.58 9.52
N ALA A 34 -7.61 -1.94 10.50
CA ALA A 34 -7.59 -3.26 11.13
C ALA A 34 -7.90 -4.41 10.14
N LYS A 35 -8.68 -4.15 9.09
CA LYS A 35 -8.89 -5.10 8.00
C LYS A 35 -7.63 -5.25 7.14
N GLY A 36 -6.96 -4.14 6.82
CA GLY A 36 -5.71 -4.14 6.08
C GLY A 36 -4.61 -4.88 6.81
N GLU A 37 -4.42 -4.62 8.12
CA GLU A 37 -3.43 -5.32 8.96
C GLU A 37 -3.65 -6.84 8.97
N ARG A 38 -4.91 -7.28 9.09
CA ARG A 38 -5.26 -8.70 9.00
C ARG A 38 -4.92 -9.30 7.64
N LEU A 39 -5.29 -8.62 6.55
CA LEU A 39 -4.99 -9.07 5.20
C LEU A 39 -3.48 -9.08 4.91
N LEU A 40 -2.73 -8.10 5.43
CA LEU A 40 -1.28 -8.08 5.34
C LEU A 40 -0.68 -9.30 6.05
N ASN A 41 -1.10 -9.58 7.29
CA ASN A 41 -0.68 -10.77 8.01
C ASN A 41 -1.02 -12.07 7.26
N ASP A 42 -2.21 -12.16 6.66
CA ASP A 42 -2.59 -13.29 5.81
C ASP A 42 -1.69 -13.42 4.57
N CYS A 43 -1.28 -12.29 3.97
CA CYS A 43 -0.35 -12.20 2.83
C CYS A 43 1.10 -12.54 3.20
N LEU A 44 1.52 -12.31 4.44
CA LEU A 44 2.87 -12.70 4.86
C LEU A 44 3.03 -14.21 4.97
N ILE A 45 1.94 -14.99 4.92
CA ILE A 45 1.88 -16.45 4.63
C ILE A 45 2.71 -17.34 5.58
N THR A 46 3.34 -16.75 6.58
CA THR A 46 4.41 -17.33 7.39
C THR A 46 3.94 -17.57 8.81
N ALA A 47 2.77 -18.18 8.98
CA ALA A 47 2.10 -18.46 10.26
C ALA A 47 2.96 -19.09 11.39
N GLU A 48 4.25 -19.35 11.16
CA GLU A 48 5.25 -19.89 12.07
C GLU A 48 6.37 -18.90 12.45
N SER A 49 6.64 -17.84 11.66
CA SER A 49 7.70 -16.87 11.95
C SER A 49 7.56 -15.61 11.10
N ASP A 50 7.68 -14.42 11.68
CA ASP A 50 7.74 -13.17 10.91
C ASP A 50 9.01 -13.15 10.01
N PRO A 51 8.89 -13.15 8.67
CA PRO A 51 10.03 -13.15 7.75
C PRO A 51 10.85 -11.87 7.85
N PHE A 52 10.30 -10.83 8.49
CA PHE A 52 10.94 -9.55 8.71
C PHE A 52 11.39 -9.33 10.15
N ALA A 53 11.40 -10.38 10.98
CA ALA A 53 11.83 -10.32 12.38
C ALA A 53 13.24 -9.70 12.56
N SER A 54 14.13 -9.91 11.59
CA SER A 54 15.50 -9.35 11.59
C SER A 54 15.55 -7.85 11.28
N LEU A 55 14.46 -7.31 10.74
CA LEU A 55 14.26 -5.91 10.38
C LEU A 55 13.34 -5.20 11.37
N SER A 56 12.83 -5.91 12.40
CA SER A 56 11.91 -5.39 13.41
C SER A 56 12.54 -4.27 14.22
N VAL A 57 12.36 -3.06 13.72
CA VAL A 57 12.35 -1.83 14.50
C VAL A 57 10.90 -1.38 14.63
N ASN A 58 10.61 -0.42 15.52
CA ASN A 58 9.29 0.22 15.54
C ASN A 58 8.94 0.71 14.11
N GLU A 59 7.71 0.50 13.64
CA GLU A 59 7.24 0.88 12.28
C GLU A 59 7.62 2.32 11.91
N ALA A 60 7.49 3.27 12.85
CA ALA A 60 7.88 4.66 12.63
C ALA A 60 9.39 4.79 12.38
N GLN A 61 10.21 4.05 13.13
CA GLN A 61 11.67 4.05 12.97
C GLN A 61 12.10 3.35 11.67
N PHE A 62 11.35 2.34 11.22
CA PHE A 62 11.58 1.69 9.92
C PHE A 62 11.43 2.71 8.78
N LEU A 63 10.31 3.45 8.75
CA LEU A 63 10.06 4.46 7.72
C LEU A 63 11.04 5.64 7.78
N GLU A 64 11.42 6.10 8.98
CA GLU A 64 12.41 7.18 9.16
C GLU A 64 13.81 6.81 8.66
N ARG A 65 14.15 5.51 8.68
CA ARG A 65 15.45 5.01 8.22
C ARG A 65 15.56 5.02 6.69
N ILE A 66 14.45 4.93 5.98
CA ILE A 66 14.42 4.91 4.51
C ILE A 66 14.98 6.22 3.96
N LYS A 67 16.00 6.11 3.10
CA LYS A 67 16.54 7.23 2.33
C LYS A 67 15.85 7.32 1.00
N GLU A 68 15.34 8.50 0.66
CA GLU A 68 14.63 8.76 -0.58
C GLU A 68 15.36 9.86 -1.37
N ASN A 69 15.24 9.81 -2.70
CA ASN A 69 15.66 10.85 -3.62
C ASN A 69 14.55 11.05 -4.68
N PRO A 70 13.61 11.98 -4.47
CA PRO A 70 12.53 12.25 -5.43
C PRO A 70 13.03 12.75 -6.79
N ALA A 71 14.24 13.32 -6.87
CA ALA A 71 14.80 13.84 -8.11
C ALA A 71 15.34 12.73 -9.03
N GLU A 72 15.59 11.53 -8.50
CA GLU A 72 16.12 10.40 -9.26
C GLU A 72 15.06 9.83 -10.22
N GLY A 73 15.02 10.37 -11.44
CA GLY A 73 15.90 9.98 -12.54
C GLY A 73 15.70 8.65 -13.26
N THR A 74 16.22 7.58 -12.69
CA THR A 74 16.60 6.42 -13.49
C THR A 74 15.44 5.45 -13.68
N ASN A 75 15.36 4.82 -14.85
CA ASN A 75 14.39 3.75 -15.09
C ASN A 75 14.63 2.61 -14.10
N GLY A 76 13.57 2.11 -13.46
CA GLY A 76 13.69 1.10 -12.41
C GLY A 76 14.18 1.65 -11.06
N TYR A 77 14.27 2.96 -10.86
CA TYR A 77 14.60 3.49 -9.54
C TYR A 77 13.37 3.52 -8.61
N SER A 78 13.58 3.09 -7.37
CA SER A 78 12.75 3.27 -6.17
C SER A 78 13.65 3.44 -4.94
N PHE A 79 13.10 3.81 -3.78
CA PHE A 79 13.87 3.75 -2.53
C PHE A 79 14.35 2.31 -2.22
N LEU A 80 13.64 1.29 -2.70
CA LEU A 80 14.04 -0.12 -2.59
C LEU A 80 15.33 -0.46 -3.35
N SER A 81 15.66 0.31 -4.40
CA SER A 81 16.88 0.15 -5.20
C SER A 81 17.97 1.16 -4.84
N ASP A 82 17.71 2.08 -3.91
CA ASP A 82 18.69 3.09 -3.49
C ASP A 82 19.81 2.43 -2.67
N HIS A 83 21.06 2.67 -3.03
CA HIS A 83 22.23 2.09 -2.37
C HIS A 83 22.34 2.46 -0.88
N ARG A 84 21.72 3.57 -0.45
CA ARG A 84 21.66 3.99 0.96
C ARG A 84 20.72 3.11 1.77
N ASN A 85 19.86 2.34 1.10
CA ASN A 85 18.92 1.41 1.67
C ASN A 85 19.30 -0.06 1.44
N ASN A 86 20.60 -0.38 1.30
CA ASN A 86 21.06 -1.77 1.15
C ASN A 86 20.58 -2.72 2.26
N TRP A 87 20.23 -2.19 3.43
CA TRP A 87 19.65 -2.94 4.53
C TRP A 87 18.25 -3.51 4.21
N LEU A 88 17.58 -3.03 3.16
CA LEU A 88 16.29 -3.55 2.66
C LEU A 88 16.45 -4.73 1.69
N GLN A 89 17.66 -5.04 1.21
CA GLN A 89 17.90 -6.13 0.26
C GLN A 89 17.30 -7.49 0.69
N PRO A 90 17.36 -7.88 1.98
CA PRO A 90 16.75 -9.13 2.43
C PRO A 90 15.23 -9.22 2.19
N LEU A 91 14.51 -8.09 2.10
CA LEU A 91 13.05 -8.07 1.92
C LEU A 91 12.59 -8.83 0.66
N GLN A 92 13.39 -8.78 -0.41
CA GLN A 92 13.02 -9.38 -1.70
C GLN A 92 12.91 -10.91 -1.63
N GLN A 93 13.67 -11.54 -0.73
CA GLN A 93 13.75 -13.00 -0.62
C GLN A 93 13.13 -13.51 0.68
N ALA A 94 12.91 -12.65 1.68
CA ALA A 94 12.45 -13.02 3.02
C ALA A 94 11.23 -13.95 3.04
N VAL A 95 10.19 -13.67 2.26
CA VAL A 95 8.98 -14.53 2.20
C VAL A 95 9.30 -15.89 1.58
N LEU A 96 10.09 -15.91 0.50
CA LEU A 96 10.49 -17.15 -0.16
C LEU A 96 11.39 -17.99 0.74
N GLU A 97 12.37 -17.37 1.40
CA GLU A 97 13.27 -18.01 2.36
C GLU A 97 12.50 -18.58 3.56
N ALA A 98 11.51 -17.86 4.09
CA ALA A 98 10.67 -18.35 5.18
C ALA A 98 9.84 -19.57 4.73
N ILE A 99 9.29 -19.55 3.51
CA ILE A 99 8.59 -20.71 2.94
C ILE A 99 9.56 -21.89 2.77
N LEU A 100 10.74 -21.67 2.18
CA LEU A 100 11.74 -22.72 1.94
C LEU A 100 12.37 -23.26 3.24
N GLY A 101 12.40 -22.45 4.30
CA GLY A 101 12.90 -22.84 5.62
C GLY A 101 11.95 -23.78 6.38
N SER A 102 10.63 -23.70 6.14
CA SER A 102 9.64 -24.55 6.83
C SER A 102 9.20 -25.73 5.98
N THR A 103 9.38 -26.96 6.47
CA THR A 103 8.87 -28.17 5.82
C THR A 103 7.37 -28.11 5.60
N LYS A 104 6.62 -27.59 6.59
CA LYS A 104 5.17 -27.46 6.51
C LYS A 104 4.76 -26.41 5.47
N LEU A 105 5.43 -25.26 5.37
CA LEU A 105 5.11 -24.26 4.35
C LEU A 105 5.49 -24.75 2.95
N LYS A 106 6.63 -25.45 2.79
CA LYS A 106 6.97 -26.14 1.55
C LYS A 106 5.88 -27.10 1.12
N GLU A 107 5.47 -28.02 2.00
CA GLU A 107 4.40 -28.98 1.70
C GLU A 107 3.06 -28.31 1.41
N LYS A 108 2.78 -27.16 2.05
CA LYS A 108 1.53 -26.42 1.86
C LYS A 108 1.50 -25.70 0.51
N TYR A 109 2.60 -25.07 0.09
CA TYR A 109 2.62 -24.12 -1.03
C TYR A 109 3.35 -24.60 -2.28
N LEU A 110 4.25 -25.57 -2.14
CA LEU A 110 5.11 -26.07 -3.21
C LEU A 110 4.83 -27.54 -3.51
N THR A 111 5.17 -27.96 -4.73
CA THR A 111 5.16 -29.34 -5.20
C THR A 111 6.53 -29.66 -5.75
N CYS A 112 7.13 -30.76 -5.31
CA CYS A 112 8.35 -31.30 -5.90
C CYS A 112 7.98 -32.28 -7.02
N GLN A 113 8.51 -32.04 -8.22
CA GLN A 113 8.40 -32.95 -9.35
C GLN A 113 9.45 -34.08 -9.24
N LYS A 114 9.24 -35.16 -10.01
CA LYS A 114 10.10 -36.35 -10.00
C LYS A 114 11.54 -36.08 -10.46
N ASP A 115 11.74 -35.02 -11.24
CA ASP A 115 13.02 -34.52 -11.74
C ASP A 115 13.74 -33.59 -10.74
N GLY A 116 13.14 -33.33 -9.58
CA GLY A 116 13.67 -32.43 -8.55
C GLY A 116 13.23 -30.97 -8.70
N ASN A 117 12.43 -30.63 -9.72
CA ASN A 117 11.94 -29.26 -9.89
C ASN A 117 10.89 -28.89 -8.84
N ILE A 118 11.00 -27.68 -8.28
CA ILE A 118 10.07 -27.15 -7.29
C ILE A 118 9.11 -26.18 -7.99
N LEU A 119 7.81 -26.46 -7.92
CA LEU A 119 6.76 -25.63 -8.50
C LEU A 119 5.79 -25.13 -7.43
N TRP A 120 5.27 -23.92 -7.63
CA TRP A 120 4.16 -23.41 -6.83
C TRP A 120 2.87 -24.18 -7.11
N LYS A 121 2.10 -24.47 -6.06
CA LYS A 121 0.76 -25.02 -6.24
C LYS A 121 -0.17 -23.95 -6.83
N VAL A 122 -0.83 -24.27 -7.94
CA VAL A 122 -1.73 -23.35 -8.65
C VAL A 122 -2.84 -22.81 -7.73
N ASN A 123 -3.43 -23.65 -6.88
CA ASN A 123 -4.46 -23.22 -5.93
C ASN A 123 -3.93 -22.22 -4.91
N PHE A 124 -2.67 -22.36 -4.49
CA PHE A 124 -2.04 -21.40 -3.59
C PHE A 124 -1.80 -20.06 -4.27
N ILE A 125 -1.28 -20.05 -5.51
CA ILE A 125 -1.10 -18.80 -6.27
C ILE A 125 -2.44 -18.06 -6.37
N LYS A 126 -3.51 -18.75 -6.79
CA LYS A 126 -4.84 -18.14 -6.90
C LYS A 126 -5.34 -17.57 -5.58
N PHE A 127 -5.15 -18.30 -4.49
CA PHE A 127 -5.50 -17.85 -3.15
C PHE A 127 -4.70 -16.61 -2.73
N TYR A 128 -3.38 -16.64 -2.91
CA TYR A 128 -2.50 -15.52 -2.55
C TYR A 128 -2.81 -14.27 -3.36
N THR A 129 -2.96 -14.39 -4.69
CA THR A 129 -3.36 -13.27 -5.54
C THR A 129 -4.68 -12.66 -5.09
N SER A 130 -5.67 -13.50 -4.71
CA SER A 130 -6.93 -12.99 -4.17
C SER A 130 -6.78 -12.26 -2.83
N LEU A 131 -5.84 -12.65 -1.96
CA LEU A 131 -5.56 -11.90 -0.73
C LEU A 131 -4.91 -10.56 -1.03
N VAL A 132 -3.92 -10.55 -1.94
CA VAL A 132 -3.24 -9.33 -2.39
C VAL A 132 -4.23 -8.36 -3.02
N ASP A 133 -5.13 -8.81 -3.89
CA ASP A 133 -6.15 -7.97 -4.51
C ASP A 133 -7.05 -7.31 -3.44
N ARG A 134 -7.50 -8.07 -2.44
CA ARG A 134 -8.31 -7.55 -1.32
C ARG A 134 -7.53 -6.56 -0.46
N LEU A 135 -6.24 -6.79 -0.25
CA LEU A 135 -5.37 -5.86 0.48
C LEU A 135 -5.23 -4.55 -0.29
N LEU A 136 -4.96 -4.62 -1.60
CA LEU A 136 -4.86 -3.47 -2.48
C LEU A 136 -6.16 -2.66 -2.55
N GLU A 137 -7.33 -3.32 -2.57
CA GLU A 137 -8.64 -2.64 -2.48
C GLU A 137 -8.79 -1.83 -1.18
N VAL A 138 -8.38 -2.41 -0.04
CA VAL A 138 -8.45 -1.73 1.26
C VAL A 138 -7.45 -0.57 1.32
N LEU A 139 -6.22 -0.77 0.85
CA LEU A 139 -5.19 0.27 0.77
C LEU A 139 -5.64 1.42 -0.15
N LEU A 140 -6.26 1.10 -1.29
CA LEU A 140 -6.81 2.07 -2.21
C LEU A 140 -7.83 2.98 -1.51
N LEU A 141 -8.78 2.37 -0.78
CA LEU A 141 -9.78 3.11 0.00
C LEU A 141 -9.13 3.96 1.08
N LEU A 142 -8.17 3.41 1.83
CA LEU A 142 -7.45 4.13 2.89
C LEU A 142 -6.70 5.35 2.34
N ILE A 143 -5.94 5.19 1.24
CA ILE A 143 -5.25 6.29 0.55
C ILE A 143 -6.26 7.34 0.08
N HIS A 144 -7.38 6.90 -0.49
CA HIS A 144 -8.41 7.79 -1.02
C HIS A 144 -9.07 8.66 0.05
N ILE A 145 -9.44 8.08 1.18
CA ILE A 145 -10.18 8.79 2.25
C ILE A 145 -9.25 9.58 3.18
N SER A 146 -8.01 9.12 3.37
CA SER A 146 -7.09 9.70 4.36
C SER A 146 -6.09 10.71 3.78
N GLY A 147 -5.89 10.73 2.46
CA GLY A 147 -4.96 11.63 1.77
C GLY A 147 -5.38 13.11 1.70
N GLY A 148 -6.36 13.56 2.49
CA GLY A 148 -6.74 14.97 2.60
C GLY A 148 -7.66 15.52 1.49
N GLN A 149 -8.08 14.69 0.54
CA GLN A 149 -9.25 14.84 -0.36
C GLN A 149 -9.26 13.68 -1.37
N PRO A 150 -10.42 13.17 -1.80
CA PRO A 150 -10.51 12.03 -2.71
C PRO A 150 -9.77 12.33 -4.01
N ALA A 151 -8.74 11.54 -4.30
CA ALA A 151 -8.09 11.55 -5.61
C ALA A 151 -9.11 11.11 -6.67
N ARG A 152 -9.12 11.76 -7.85
CA ARG A 152 -10.02 11.32 -8.94
C ARG A 152 -9.59 9.93 -9.41
N SER A 153 -10.56 9.07 -9.69
CA SER A 153 -10.39 7.62 -9.88
C SER A 153 -9.20 7.18 -10.76
N PRO A 154 -8.86 7.84 -11.89
CA PRO A 154 -7.71 7.41 -12.70
C PRO A 154 -6.36 7.66 -12.00
N GLU A 155 -6.24 8.72 -11.22
CA GLU A 155 -4.96 9.14 -10.63
C GLU A 155 -4.51 8.24 -9.48
N ILE A 156 -5.45 7.61 -8.79
CA ILE A 156 -5.17 6.74 -7.63
C ILE A 156 -4.92 5.27 -8.04
N LEU A 157 -5.45 4.84 -9.19
CA LEU A 157 -5.17 3.51 -9.74
C LEU A 157 -3.79 3.44 -10.42
N ASP A 158 -3.21 4.61 -10.65
CA ASP A 158 -1.96 4.83 -11.37
C ASP A 158 -0.75 5.02 -10.43
N LEU A 159 -0.87 4.58 -9.17
CA LEU A 159 0.21 4.68 -8.21
C LEU A 159 1.33 3.68 -8.54
N THR A 160 2.56 4.18 -8.61
CA THR A 160 3.75 3.41 -8.92
C THR A 160 4.85 3.71 -7.92
N LEU A 161 5.47 2.63 -7.45
CA LEU A 161 6.61 2.66 -6.53
C LEU A 161 7.95 2.76 -7.29
N TRP A 162 7.97 2.38 -8.56
CA TRP A 162 9.16 2.36 -9.41
C TRP A 162 9.00 3.32 -10.57
N ASN A 163 10.10 3.95 -10.96
CA ASN A 163 10.17 4.67 -12.22
C ASN A 163 10.06 3.69 -13.39
N SER A 164 9.27 4.04 -14.40
CA SER A 164 9.26 3.37 -15.70
C SER A 164 10.01 4.22 -16.73
N PRO A 165 10.27 3.72 -17.96
CA PRO A 165 10.91 4.50 -19.00
C PRO A 165 10.15 5.76 -19.38
N THR A 166 8.82 5.75 -19.17
CA THR A 166 7.90 6.81 -19.60
C THR A 166 7.31 7.61 -18.44
N ARG A 167 7.44 7.14 -17.20
CA ARG A 167 6.77 7.72 -16.04
C ARG A 167 7.64 7.69 -14.79
N ARG A 168 7.67 8.81 -14.07
CA ARG A 168 8.22 8.89 -12.71
C ARG A 168 7.29 8.18 -11.72
N ARG A 169 7.88 7.52 -10.72
CA ARG A 169 7.12 7.03 -9.55
C ARG A 169 6.38 8.17 -8.87
N ASN A 170 5.33 7.83 -8.15
CA ASN A 170 4.53 8.80 -7.41
C ASN A 170 4.34 8.42 -5.93
N LEU A 171 4.85 7.26 -5.51
CA LEU A 171 5.03 6.91 -4.11
C LEU A 171 6.46 7.24 -3.68
N HIS A 172 6.56 7.98 -2.59
CA HIS A 172 7.81 8.40 -1.98
C HIS A 172 7.74 8.21 -0.47
N VAL A 173 8.88 7.99 0.19
CA VAL A 173 8.98 8.02 1.65
C VAL A 173 9.76 9.26 2.06
N ILE A 174 9.13 10.18 2.78
CA ILE A 174 9.72 11.43 3.23
C ILE A 174 9.36 11.62 4.71
N ASP A 175 10.37 11.87 5.55
CA ASP A 175 10.23 12.11 7.00
C ASP A 175 9.36 11.06 7.72
N GLY A 176 9.62 9.78 7.45
CA GLY A 176 8.91 8.67 8.10
C GLY A 176 7.47 8.47 7.65
N ARG A 177 7.06 9.07 6.53
CA ARG A 177 5.70 8.98 5.99
C ARG A 177 5.71 8.74 4.50
N VAL A 178 4.67 8.07 4.02
CA VAL A 178 4.45 7.94 2.58
C VAL A 178 3.84 9.22 2.04
N MET A 179 4.48 9.77 1.01
CA MET A 179 3.96 10.86 0.20
C MET A 179 3.51 10.33 -1.17
N VAL A 180 2.29 10.65 -1.53
CA VAL A 180 1.67 10.33 -2.82
C VAL A 180 1.63 11.59 -3.70
N ILE A 181 2.17 11.51 -4.91
CA ILE A 181 2.17 12.61 -5.89
C ILE A 181 1.23 12.29 -7.06
N THR A 182 0.05 12.90 -7.10
CA THR A 182 -0.83 12.79 -8.27
C THR A 182 -0.69 13.98 -9.21
N ARG A 183 -0.81 13.73 -10.53
CA ARG A 183 -0.81 14.78 -11.55
C ARG A 183 -2.22 14.98 -12.05
N TYR A 184 -2.69 16.21 -11.93
CA TYR A 184 -4.03 16.61 -12.32
C TYR A 184 -4.04 17.24 -13.70
N HIS A 185 -4.84 16.67 -14.62
CA HIS A 185 -4.82 17.02 -16.04
C HIS A 185 -6.00 17.89 -16.53
N LYS A 186 -6.98 18.29 -15.70
CA LYS A 186 -8.16 19.03 -16.23
C LYS A 186 -7.88 20.43 -16.79
N SER A 187 -6.78 21.08 -16.38
CA SER A 187 -6.40 22.40 -16.90
C SER A 187 -5.35 22.35 -18.00
N MET A 188 -4.93 21.15 -18.45
CA MET A 188 -3.86 21.02 -19.45
C MET A 188 -4.22 21.74 -20.75
N HIS A 189 -5.46 21.61 -21.23
CA HIS A 189 -5.95 22.32 -22.41
C HIS A 189 -5.90 23.86 -22.30
N ARG A 190 -5.75 24.43 -21.10
CA ARG A 190 -5.76 25.88 -20.86
C ARG A 190 -4.43 26.46 -20.38
N THR A 191 -3.53 25.62 -19.84
CA THR A 191 -2.32 26.09 -19.15
C THR A 191 -1.05 25.33 -19.52
N ASP A 192 -1.15 24.26 -20.32
CA ASP A 192 -0.06 23.37 -20.75
C ASP A 192 0.80 22.78 -19.62
N LYS A 193 0.33 22.90 -18.36
CA LYS A 193 1.00 22.39 -17.17
C LYS A 193 0.00 21.58 -16.33
N ALA A 194 0.36 20.33 -16.05
CA ALA A 194 -0.37 19.52 -15.10
C ALA A 194 -0.14 20.06 -13.68
N LYS A 195 -1.22 20.16 -12.88
CA LYS A 195 -1.08 20.55 -11.47
C LYS A 195 -0.58 19.34 -10.70
N VAL A 196 0.57 19.48 -10.05
CA VAL A 196 1.14 18.46 -9.17
C VAL A 196 0.50 18.61 -7.79
N ILE A 197 -0.01 17.51 -7.23
CA ILE A 197 -0.61 17.46 -5.90
C ILE A 197 0.16 16.43 -5.08
N SER A 198 0.88 16.89 -4.06
CA SER A 198 1.52 16.04 -3.06
C SER A 198 0.64 15.90 -1.83
N ARG A 199 0.54 14.67 -1.31
CA ARG A 199 -0.23 14.34 -0.10
C ARG A 199 0.57 13.39 0.77
N PHE A 200 0.70 13.73 2.05
CA PHE A 200 1.23 12.79 3.03
C PHE A 200 0.10 11.92 3.57
N LEU A 201 0.34 10.61 3.63
CA LEU A 201 -0.54 9.68 4.30
C LEU A 201 -0.36 9.77 5.82
N PRO A 202 -1.40 9.47 6.61
CA PRO A 202 -1.24 9.24 8.03
C PRO A 202 -0.19 8.17 8.32
N VAL A 203 0.42 8.22 9.50
CA VAL A 203 1.53 7.32 9.89
C VAL A 203 1.11 5.85 9.84
N ASN A 204 -0.06 5.52 10.41
CA ASN A 204 -0.60 4.16 10.40
C ASN A 204 -0.92 3.64 8.98
N VAL A 205 -1.40 4.50 8.09
CA VAL A 205 -1.63 4.12 6.68
C VAL A 205 -0.30 3.98 5.94
N SER A 206 0.71 4.79 6.28
CA SER A 206 2.06 4.69 5.72
C SER A 206 2.74 3.38 6.11
N ALA A 207 2.65 3.00 7.39
CA ALA A 207 3.17 1.74 7.92
C ALA A 207 2.44 0.52 7.38
N LEU A 208 1.11 0.61 7.19
CA LEU A 208 0.37 -0.49 6.57
C LEU A 208 0.74 -0.69 5.09
N LEU A 209 1.15 0.37 4.40
CA LEU A 209 1.52 0.30 2.98
C LEU A 209 2.95 -0.21 2.74
N LEU A 210 3.86 -0.04 3.71
CA LEU A 210 5.30 -0.29 3.59
C LEU A 210 5.85 -1.05 4.79
#